data_AF-A0A0C3H7H4-F1
#
_entry.id   AF-A0A0C3H7H4-F1
#
_cell.length_a   1.000
_cell.length_b   1.000
_cell.length_c   1.000
_cell.angle_alpha   90.00
_cell.angle_beta   90.00
_cell.angle_gamma   90.00
#
_symmetry.space_group_name_H-M   'P 1'
#
loop_
_entity.id
_entity.type
_entity.pdbx_description
1 polymer ?
#
loop_
_entity_poly.entity_id
_entity_poly.type
_entity_poly.pdbx_seq_one_letter_code
_entity_poly.pdbx_strand_id
1 'polypeptide(L)'
;MEGPAPIIGRNTDNSTITGWSNDFQADSRAVLLNALAYSITGTTANAQKVVEIVDAWSATLQEVVSEDNILAATSGRQFVNGAELVRYLAGSWSSGESNFQRAQAMVSKALVPYMYAIGTPAPGGNQAFLGHMAGLEYAIFTNNYTGYAAELDIIMQAKDACVGTEGSGMQALLLNTTGQCAEAGRDQGHSADEVGWVEEAAQVAANQGDLSVFEFLGQDSSKTPLLLLALEYYFKYNTGSSVSFDTNWGPCCCGTILWSEISNSSRGSQYPIGEIGYRYYHTEHGYSAPYTELWLQKMRPLETSSNYRDFMGYPTLTWAAGAV
;
A
#
# COMPACT_ATOMS: atom_id res chain seq x y z
N MET A 1 -4.27 -15.13 18.07
CA MET A 1 -3.44 -13.98 18.45
C MET A 1 -2.09 -14.55 18.78
N GLU A 2 -1.06 -14.11 18.08
CA GLU A 2 0.31 -14.65 18.18
C GLU A 2 1.21 -13.79 19.09
N GLY A 3 0.90 -12.49 19.26
CA GLY A 3 1.57 -11.61 20.24
C GLY A 3 0.74 -11.33 21.50
N PRO A 4 0.93 -10.18 22.18
CA PRO A 4 1.85 -9.07 21.86
C PRO A 4 3.24 -9.20 22.51
N ALA A 5 4.21 -8.42 22.03
CA ALA A 5 5.53 -8.27 22.64
C ALA A 5 5.97 -6.79 22.70
N PRO A 6 6.76 -6.38 23.72
CA PRO A 6 7.13 -4.98 23.89
C PRO A 6 8.12 -4.46 22.84
N ILE A 7 9.03 -5.30 22.36
CA ILE A 7 10.00 -4.98 21.31
C ILE A 7 9.94 -6.10 20.28
N ILE A 8 9.63 -5.76 19.02
CA ILE A 8 9.53 -6.75 17.92
C ILE A 8 10.60 -6.54 16.85
N GLY A 9 11.03 -7.64 16.23
CA GLY A 9 11.95 -7.64 15.09
C GLY A 9 12.14 -9.03 14.44
N ARG A 10 12.90 -9.12 13.34
CA ARG A 10 13.23 -10.35 12.61
C ARG A 10 14.62 -10.90 12.93
N ASN A 11 15.53 -10.08 13.46
CA ASN A 11 16.92 -10.46 13.65
C ASN A 11 17.09 -11.27 14.94
N THR A 12 17.50 -12.54 14.80
CA THR A 12 17.75 -13.46 15.92
C THR A 12 18.91 -13.02 16.82
N ASP A 13 19.80 -12.17 16.32
CA ASP A 13 21.06 -11.83 16.97
C ASP A 13 20.94 -10.56 17.83
N ASN A 14 19.81 -9.85 17.76
CA ASN A 14 19.53 -8.73 18.64
C ASN A 14 18.76 -9.20 19.90
N SER A 15 19.47 -9.26 21.02
CA SER A 15 18.94 -9.70 22.31
C SER A 15 17.91 -8.75 22.94
N THR A 16 17.68 -7.55 22.38
CA THR A 16 16.60 -6.65 22.83
C THR A 16 15.25 -7.04 22.27
N ILE A 17 15.19 -7.87 21.21
CA ILE A 17 13.94 -8.34 20.62
C ILE A 17 13.28 -9.35 21.56
N THR A 18 12.00 -9.12 21.85
CA THR A 18 11.20 -9.91 22.80
C THR A 18 10.04 -10.67 22.15
N GLY A 19 9.80 -10.44 20.86
CA GLY A 19 8.81 -11.17 20.06
C GLY A 19 9.08 -10.99 18.57
N TRP A 20 8.54 -11.90 17.77
CA TRP A 20 8.77 -11.88 16.33
C TRP A 20 7.83 -10.91 15.65
N SER A 21 8.36 -10.11 14.73
CA SER A 21 7.52 -9.23 13.91
C SER A 21 6.55 -10.01 13.00
N ASN A 22 6.78 -11.30 12.75
CA ASN A 22 5.82 -12.20 12.10
C ASN A 22 4.52 -12.37 12.90
N ASP A 23 4.59 -12.28 14.23
CA ASP A 23 3.42 -12.40 15.10
C ASP A 23 2.54 -11.14 14.95
N PHE A 24 3.15 -9.96 14.92
CA PHE A 24 2.46 -8.70 14.63
C PHE A 24 1.84 -8.69 13.23
N GLN A 25 2.53 -9.23 12.22
CA GLN A 25 1.98 -9.37 10.87
C GLN A 25 0.73 -10.26 10.83
N ALA A 26 0.80 -11.44 11.47
CA ALA A 26 -0.31 -12.37 11.51
C ALA A 26 -1.53 -11.75 12.21
N ASP A 27 -1.30 -11.06 13.32
CA ASP A 27 -2.33 -10.37 14.09
C ASP A 27 -2.91 -9.16 13.34
N SER A 28 -2.09 -8.38 12.63
CA SER A 28 -2.55 -7.25 11.81
C SER A 28 -3.43 -7.72 10.65
N ARG A 29 -3.07 -8.84 10.02
CA ARG A 29 -3.93 -9.49 9.03
C ARG A 29 -5.23 -9.97 9.64
N ALA A 30 -5.17 -10.60 10.82
CA ALA A 30 -6.38 -11.03 11.53
C ALA A 30 -7.29 -9.82 11.85
N VAL A 31 -6.71 -8.67 12.22
CA VAL A 31 -7.44 -7.41 12.41
C VAL A 31 -8.19 -7.01 11.13
N LEU A 32 -7.51 -6.91 10.00
CA LEU A 32 -8.15 -6.51 8.75
C LEU A 32 -9.22 -7.51 8.29
N LEU A 33 -8.93 -8.82 8.32
CA LEU A 33 -9.89 -9.84 7.87
C LEU A 33 -11.12 -9.92 8.76
N ASN A 34 -10.97 -9.79 10.09
CA ASN A 34 -12.12 -9.73 10.99
C ASN A 34 -12.90 -8.42 10.78
N ALA A 35 -12.24 -7.30 10.52
CA ALA A 35 -12.91 -6.04 10.21
C ALA A 35 -13.75 -6.13 8.92
N LEU A 36 -13.21 -6.71 7.85
CA LEU A 36 -13.94 -6.97 6.60
C LEU A 36 -15.09 -7.96 6.81
N ALA A 37 -14.87 -9.05 7.56
CA ALA A 37 -15.93 -9.99 7.87
C ALA A 37 -17.05 -9.32 8.69
N TYR A 38 -16.70 -8.42 9.60
CA TYR A 38 -17.67 -7.62 10.35
C TYR A 38 -18.45 -6.65 9.45
N SER A 39 -17.78 -5.95 8.53
CA SER A 39 -18.44 -4.98 7.63
C SER A 39 -19.47 -5.63 6.71
N ILE A 40 -19.21 -6.86 6.28
CA ILE A 40 -20.11 -7.61 5.38
C ILE A 40 -21.25 -8.28 6.14
N THR A 41 -20.95 -8.90 7.28
CA THR A 41 -21.92 -9.80 7.95
C THR A 41 -22.61 -9.19 9.15
N GLY A 42 -22.06 -8.11 9.74
CA GLY A 42 -22.48 -7.56 11.02
C GLY A 42 -22.18 -8.46 12.23
N THR A 43 -21.43 -9.56 12.06
CA THR A 43 -21.14 -10.51 13.14
C THR A 43 -20.24 -9.89 14.20
N THR A 44 -20.79 -9.60 15.38
CA THR A 44 -20.11 -8.86 16.46
C THR A 44 -18.89 -9.58 17.03
N ALA A 45 -18.83 -10.91 16.93
CA ALA A 45 -17.65 -11.69 17.35
C ALA A 45 -16.38 -11.29 16.57
N ASN A 46 -16.50 -10.91 15.29
CA ASN A 46 -15.38 -10.45 14.49
C ASN A 46 -14.89 -9.07 14.98
N ALA A 47 -15.81 -8.13 15.22
CA ALA A 47 -15.47 -6.82 15.80
C ALA A 47 -14.81 -6.97 17.18
N GLN A 48 -15.31 -7.88 18.03
CA GLN A 48 -14.71 -8.19 19.33
C GLN A 48 -13.28 -8.72 19.19
N LYS A 49 -13.02 -9.56 18.19
CA LYS A 49 -11.66 -10.06 17.92
C LYS A 49 -10.71 -8.95 17.49
N VAL A 50 -11.17 -8.00 16.67
CA VAL A 50 -10.38 -6.82 16.31
C VAL A 50 -10.01 -6.01 17.56
N VAL A 51 -10.99 -5.71 18.41
CA VAL A 51 -10.77 -4.95 19.65
C VAL A 51 -9.80 -5.68 20.58
N GLU A 52 -9.94 -6.99 20.75
CA GLU A 52 -9.04 -7.82 21.57
C GLU A 52 -7.58 -7.69 21.12
N ILE A 53 -7.32 -7.85 19.82
CA ILE A 53 -5.96 -7.82 19.26
C ILE A 53 -5.37 -6.40 19.37
N VAL A 54 -6.13 -5.39 18.96
CA VAL A 54 -5.67 -3.99 18.94
C VAL A 54 -5.41 -3.48 20.36
N ASP A 55 -6.26 -3.82 21.33
CA ASP A 55 -6.07 -3.43 22.73
C ASP A 55 -4.85 -4.10 23.35
N ALA A 56 -4.60 -5.38 23.03
CA ALA A 56 -3.44 -6.13 23.53
C ALA A 56 -2.12 -5.53 23.02
N TRP A 57 -2.03 -5.32 21.70
CA TRP A 57 -0.84 -4.73 21.07
C TRP A 57 -0.62 -3.28 21.52
N SER A 58 -1.67 -2.45 21.57
CA SER A 58 -1.55 -1.06 22.01
C SER A 58 -1.13 -0.91 23.49
N ALA A 59 -1.44 -1.89 24.34
CA ALA A 59 -1.01 -1.89 25.73
C ALA A 59 0.44 -2.36 25.93
N THR A 60 1.03 -3.02 24.94
CA THR A 60 2.29 -3.75 25.10
C THR A 60 3.41 -3.25 24.21
N LEU A 61 3.15 -3.00 22.91
CA LEU A 61 4.19 -2.63 21.94
C LEU A 61 4.80 -1.27 22.26
N GLN A 62 6.12 -1.22 22.31
CA GLN A 62 6.88 -0.01 22.61
C GLN A 62 7.80 0.38 21.45
N GLU A 63 8.33 -0.62 20.74
CA GLU A 63 9.36 -0.42 19.71
C GLU A 63 9.31 -1.51 18.63
N VAL A 64 9.57 -1.11 17.39
CA VAL A 64 9.89 -1.99 16.27
C VAL A 64 11.35 -1.80 15.93
N VAL A 65 12.15 -2.86 15.89
CA VAL A 65 13.59 -2.73 15.60
C VAL A 65 13.82 -2.51 14.09
N SER A 66 14.77 -1.63 13.75
CA SER A 66 14.97 -0.98 12.45
C SER A 66 15.15 -1.87 11.21
N GLU A 67 15.44 -3.16 11.38
CA GLU A 67 15.63 -4.09 10.26
C GLU A 67 14.30 -4.58 9.65
N ASP A 68 13.16 -4.13 10.18
CA ASP A 68 11.80 -4.59 9.84
C ASP A 68 10.84 -3.53 9.29
N ASN A 69 11.38 -2.42 8.81
CA ASN A 69 10.65 -1.32 8.15
C ASN A 69 9.53 -1.72 7.16
N ILE A 70 9.73 -2.72 6.29
CA ILE A 70 8.70 -3.21 5.34
C ILE A 70 7.48 -3.75 6.10
N LEU A 71 7.65 -4.27 7.31
CA LEU A 71 6.54 -4.77 8.12
C LEU A 71 5.76 -3.66 8.79
N ALA A 72 6.47 -2.65 9.30
CA ALA A 72 5.82 -1.45 9.81
C ALA A 72 5.01 -0.82 8.68
N ALA A 73 5.54 -0.74 7.45
CA ALA A 73 4.81 -0.12 6.34
C ALA A 73 3.71 -1.00 5.71
N THR A 74 3.80 -2.34 5.74
CA THR A 74 2.75 -3.23 5.19
C THR A 74 1.71 -3.63 6.23
N SER A 75 2.14 -4.22 7.34
CA SER A 75 1.23 -4.82 8.32
C SER A 75 0.59 -3.79 9.22
N GLY A 76 1.30 -2.72 9.56
CA GLY A 76 0.68 -1.65 10.32
C GLY A 76 -0.46 -0.96 9.55
N ARG A 77 -0.43 -0.90 8.21
CA ARG A 77 -1.57 -0.48 7.38
C ARG A 77 -2.80 -1.36 7.59
N GLN A 78 -2.63 -2.68 7.55
CA GLN A 78 -3.71 -3.64 7.84
C GLN A 78 -4.28 -3.45 9.26
N PHE A 79 -3.38 -3.21 10.23
CA PHE A 79 -3.75 -2.95 11.62
C PHE A 79 -4.61 -1.69 11.77
N VAL A 80 -4.17 -0.54 11.23
CA VAL A 80 -4.89 0.74 11.40
C VAL A 80 -6.20 0.78 10.63
N ASN A 81 -6.24 0.28 9.40
CA ASN A 81 -7.47 0.25 8.61
C ASN A 81 -8.52 -0.67 9.22
N GLY A 82 -8.12 -1.86 9.72
CA GLY A 82 -9.05 -2.77 10.37
C GLY A 82 -9.59 -2.21 11.70
N ALA A 83 -8.73 -1.56 12.49
CA ALA A 83 -9.13 -0.88 13.72
C ALA A 83 -10.10 0.29 13.43
N GLU A 84 -9.78 1.13 12.46
CA GLU A 84 -10.61 2.26 12.05
C GLU A 84 -11.97 1.81 11.53
N LEU A 85 -12.00 0.82 10.63
CA LEU A 85 -13.23 0.28 10.06
C LEU A 85 -14.17 -0.24 11.15
N VAL A 86 -13.67 -1.02 12.13
CA VAL A 86 -14.49 -1.49 13.26
C VAL A 86 -14.95 -0.33 14.12
N ARG A 87 -14.07 0.63 14.45
CA ARG A 87 -14.42 1.79 15.28
C ARG A 87 -15.56 2.61 14.69
N TYR A 88 -15.56 2.83 13.38
CA TYR A 88 -16.58 3.61 12.70
C TYR A 88 -17.88 2.83 12.50
N LEU A 89 -17.81 1.58 12.02
CA LEU A 89 -19.01 0.75 11.80
C LEU A 89 -19.76 0.44 13.10
N ALA A 90 -19.04 0.20 14.20
CA ALA A 90 -19.65 -0.02 15.51
C ALA A 90 -20.10 1.29 16.20
N GLY A 91 -19.73 2.46 15.66
CA GLY A 91 -20.00 3.78 16.24
C GLY A 91 -19.20 4.12 17.50
N SER A 92 -18.58 3.14 18.16
CA SER A 92 -17.72 3.31 19.35
C SER A 92 -16.69 2.18 19.46
N TRP A 93 -15.60 2.43 20.19
CA TRP A 93 -14.67 1.35 20.57
C TRP A 93 -15.22 0.61 21.79
N SER A 94 -15.49 -0.69 21.67
CA SER A 94 -16.27 -1.42 22.67
C SER A 94 -15.59 -1.55 24.04
N SER A 95 -14.25 -1.50 24.08
CA SER A 95 -13.46 -1.50 25.31
C SER A 95 -13.19 -0.08 25.86
N GLY A 96 -13.70 0.95 25.19
CA GLY A 96 -13.61 2.35 25.60
C GLY A 96 -12.72 3.20 24.70
N GLU A 97 -13.11 4.45 24.48
CA GLU A 97 -12.40 5.39 23.59
C GLU A 97 -10.94 5.65 24.04
N SER A 98 -10.67 5.61 25.35
CA SER A 98 -9.30 5.70 25.86
C SER A 98 -8.38 4.58 25.40
N ASN A 99 -8.93 3.39 25.08
CA ASN A 99 -8.15 2.29 24.53
C ASN A 99 -7.86 2.50 23.04
N PHE A 100 -8.81 3.07 22.29
CA PHE A 100 -8.58 3.47 20.90
C PHE A 100 -7.51 4.57 20.81
N GLN A 101 -7.58 5.58 21.69
CA GLN A 101 -6.56 6.62 21.80
C GLN A 101 -5.18 6.07 22.19
N ARG A 102 -5.13 5.01 23.02
CA ARG A 102 -3.88 4.29 23.30
C ARG A 102 -3.33 3.61 22.05
N ALA A 103 -4.19 3.02 21.22
CA ALA A 103 -3.78 2.46 19.93
C ALA A 103 -3.21 3.53 18.99
N GLN A 104 -3.85 4.70 18.88
CA GLN A 104 -3.32 5.84 18.13
C GLN A 104 -1.95 6.28 18.66
N ALA A 105 -1.79 6.40 19.98
CA ALA A 105 -0.51 6.75 20.60
C ALA A 105 0.59 5.71 20.34
N MET A 106 0.24 4.41 20.33
CA MET A 106 1.15 3.34 19.98
C MET A 106 1.60 3.45 18.52
N VAL A 107 0.69 3.69 17.57
CA VAL A 107 1.03 3.88 16.15
C VAL A 107 2.02 5.04 15.98
N SER A 108 1.72 6.21 16.58
CA SER A 108 2.61 7.38 16.52
C SER A 108 4.00 7.12 17.11
N LYS A 109 4.08 6.33 18.18
CA LYS A 109 5.34 6.07 18.89
C LYS A 109 6.16 4.95 18.25
N ALA A 110 5.52 3.85 17.87
CA ALA A 110 6.18 2.59 17.54
C ALA A 110 6.20 2.29 16.04
N LEU A 111 5.27 2.84 15.23
CA LEU A 111 5.20 2.53 13.80
C LEU A 111 5.68 3.71 12.93
N VAL A 112 5.23 4.93 13.21
CA VAL A 112 5.58 6.12 12.41
C VAL A 112 7.10 6.34 12.27
N PRO A 113 7.94 6.22 13.31
CA PRO A 113 9.38 6.43 13.14
C PRO A 113 10.07 5.41 12.21
N TYR A 114 9.45 4.26 11.98
CA TYR A 114 10.06 3.14 11.28
C TYR A 114 9.54 2.92 9.86
N MET A 115 8.49 3.63 9.45
CA MET A 115 8.04 3.61 8.05
C MET A 115 9.13 4.09 7.07
N TYR A 116 10.10 4.87 7.57
CA TYR A 116 11.25 5.39 6.83
C TYR A 116 12.58 4.72 7.14
N ALA A 117 12.59 3.70 8.01
CA ALA A 117 13.83 3.08 8.48
C ALA A 117 14.50 2.18 7.43
N ILE A 118 14.07 2.20 6.17
CA ILE A 118 14.87 1.72 5.04
C ILE A 118 16.00 2.74 4.94
N GLY A 119 17.16 2.35 5.49
CA GLY A 119 18.24 3.24 5.90
C GLY A 119 18.34 4.50 5.06
N THR A 120 18.06 5.65 5.66
CA THR A 120 18.09 6.95 4.99
C THR A 120 19.44 7.18 4.31
N PRO A 121 19.45 7.48 3.01
CA PRO A 121 18.30 7.47 2.09
C PRO A 121 17.91 6.04 1.75
N ALA A 122 16.64 5.67 1.97
CA ALA A 122 16.09 4.43 1.46
C ALA A 122 16.55 4.29 0.01
N PRO A 123 17.00 3.11 -0.45
CA PRO A 123 17.16 2.89 -1.86
C PRO A 123 15.77 3.01 -2.52
N GLY A 124 15.35 4.23 -2.84
CA GLY A 124 14.26 4.65 -3.71
C GLY A 124 14.06 3.78 -4.96
N GLY A 125 13.19 2.81 -4.79
CA GLY A 125 12.29 2.28 -5.79
C GLY A 125 10.93 2.19 -5.12
N ASN A 126 10.18 1.13 -5.43
CA ASN A 126 8.89 0.83 -4.81
C ASN A 126 8.90 0.98 -3.27
N GLN A 127 9.91 0.48 -2.56
CA GLN A 127 9.87 0.39 -1.09
C GLN A 127 9.81 1.74 -0.36
N ALA A 128 10.38 2.80 -0.95
CA ALA A 128 10.32 4.14 -0.35
C ALA A 128 8.88 4.70 -0.42
N PHE A 129 8.18 4.47 -1.54
CA PHE A 129 6.78 4.85 -1.71
C PHE A 129 5.87 4.15 -0.68
N LEU A 130 6.10 2.86 -0.43
CA LEU A 130 5.37 2.09 0.57
C LEU A 130 5.41 2.73 1.97
N GLY A 131 6.55 3.30 2.37
CA GLY A 131 6.69 4.04 3.62
C GLY A 131 5.76 5.25 3.70
N HIS A 132 5.69 6.06 2.63
CA HIS A 132 4.82 7.23 2.58
C HIS A 132 3.34 6.88 2.53
N MET A 133 2.97 5.81 1.82
CA MET A 133 1.61 5.29 1.84
C MET A 133 1.18 4.86 3.25
N ALA A 134 2.05 4.18 3.99
CA ALA A 134 1.79 3.87 5.40
C ALA A 134 1.69 5.14 6.26
N GLY A 135 2.57 6.12 6.03
CA GLY A 135 2.51 7.42 6.69
C GLY A 135 1.19 8.15 6.48
N LEU A 136 0.66 8.11 5.25
CA LEU A 136 -0.63 8.71 4.90
C LEU A 136 -1.77 8.10 5.73
N GLU A 137 -1.81 6.76 5.83
CA GLU A 137 -2.82 6.03 6.60
C GLU A 137 -2.64 6.21 8.12
N TYR A 138 -1.41 6.26 8.62
CA TYR A 138 -1.14 6.56 10.02
C TYR A 138 -1.52 7.97 10.40
N ALA A 139 -1.30 8.93 9.51
CA ALA A 139 -1.72 10.31 9.73
C ALA A 139 -3.25 10.40 9.84
N ILE A 140 -4.00 9.69 8.99
CA ILE A 140 -5.47 9.61 9.09
C ILE A 140 -5.86 8.95 10.42
N PHE A 141 -5.35 7.75 10.71
CA PHE A 141 -5.69 7.00 11.92
C PHE A 141 -5.44 7.79 13.21
N THR A 142 -4.37 8.58 13.24
CA THR A 142 -3.95 9.39 14.40
C THR A 142 -4.48 10.83 14.38
N ASN A 143 -5.31 11.20 13.40
CA ASN A 143 -5.83 12.55 13.19
C ASN A 143 -4.72 13.64 13.05
N ASN A 144 -3.59 13.28 12.45
CA ASN A 144 -2.46 14.18 12.20
C ASN A 144 -2.54 14.82 10.81
N TYR A 145 -3.29 15.92 10.70
CA TYR A 145 -3.48 16.65 9.43
C TYR A 145 -2.16 17.11 8.79
N THR A 146 -1.22 17.61 9.58
CA THR A 146 0.08 18.06 9.06
C THR A 146 0.93 16.91 8.54
N GLY A 147 0.86 15.74 9.19
CA GLY A 147 1.49 14.52 8.69
C GLY A 147 0.88 14.10 7.36
N TYR A 148 -0.46 14.05 7.27
CA TYR A 148 -1.17 13.68 6.05
C TYR A 148 -0.75 14.57 4.87
N ALA A 149 -0.73 15.88 5.05
CA ALA A 149 -0.34 16.82 4.00
C ALA A 149 1.12 16.63 3.55
N ALA A 150 2.03 16.35 4.49
CA ALA A 150 3.44 16.10 4.17
C ALA A 150 3.62 14.80 3.37
N GLU A 151 2.94 13.72 3.76
CA GLU A 151 3.00 12.45 3.04
C GLU A 151 2.42 12.54 1.64
N LEU A 152 1.30 13.24 1.48
CA LEU A 152 0.68 13.46 0.17
C LEU A 152 1.58 14.29 -0.75
N ASP A 153 2.23 15.33 -0.23
CA ASP A 153 3.19 16.13 -1.00
C ASP A 153 4.35 15.27 -1.55
N ILE A 154 4.87 14.35 -0.71
CA ILE A 154 5.93 13.43 -1.12
C ILE A 154 5.41 12.41 -2.15
N ILE A 155 4.22 11.84 -1.95
CA ILE A 155 3.58 10.93 -2.92
C ILE A 155 3.42 11.62 -4.28
N MET A 156 3.15 12.93 -4.31
CA MET A 156 2.96 13.70 -5.54
C MET A 156 4.27 14.24 -6.15
N GLN A 157 5.39 14.12 -5.44
CA GLN A 157 6.66 14.76 -5.80
C GLN A 157 7.21 14.28 -7.15
N ALA A 158 7.90 15.19 -7.84
CA ALA A 158 8.49 14.92 -9.15
C ALA A 158 9.74 14.01 -9.05
N LYS A 159 10.07 13.32 -10.14
CA LYS A 159 11.25 12.44 -10.23
C LYS A 159 12.57 13.12 -9.86
N ASP A 160 12.73 14.42 -10.10
CA ASP A 160 14.01 15.09 -9.81
C ASP A 160 14.28 15.25 -8.30
N ALA A 161 13.27 15.06 -7.45
CA ALA A 161 13.44 14.97 -6.00
C ALA A 161 14.16 13.69 -5.54
N CYS A 162 14.50 12.82 -6.48
CA CYS A 162 15.23 11.59 -6.23
C CYS A 162 16.63 11.73 -5.62
N VAL A 163 17.19 12.93 -5.57
CA VAL A 163 18.49 13.20 -4.96
C VAL A 163 18.34 13.56 -3.48
N GLY A 164 18.89 12.72 -2.59
CA GLY A 164 19.17 13.11 -1.20
C GLY A 164 17.99 13.09 -0.23
N THR A 165 17.34 11.93 -0.09
CA THR A 165 16.36 11.52 0.97
C THR A 165 14.85 11.71 0.70
N GLU A 166 14.43 12.15 -0.49
CA GLU A 166 12.99 12.38 -0.79
C GLU A 166 12.51 11.69 -2.08
N GLY A 167 13.31 10.81 -2.67
CA GLY A 167 13.05 10.17 -3.95
C GLY A 167 12.07 9.00 -3.94
N SER A 168 10.77 9.26 -3.85
CA SER A 168 9.78 8.18 -3.73
C SER A 168 8.41 8.49 -4.33
N GLY A 169 8.13 9.69 -4.84
CA GLY A 169 6.82 10.06 -5.37
C GLY A 169 6.38 9.26 -6.61
N MET A 170 5.09 9.33 -6.95
CA MET A 170 4.48 8.59 -8.06
C MET A 170 5.18 8.86 -9.41
N GLN A 171 5.72 10.06 -9.60
CA GLN A 171 6.44 10.44 -10.82
C GLN A 171 7.87 9.87 -10.89
N ALA A 172 8.42 9.41 -9.76
CA ALA A 172 9.67 8.64 -9.72
C ALA A 172 9.44 7.16 -10.07
N LEU A 173 8.26 6.63 -9.77
CA LEU A 173 7.88 5.25 -10.08
C LEU A 173 7.35 5.10 -11.51
N LEU A 174 6.55 6.05 -11.99
CA LEU A 174 5.80 5.92 -13.23
C LEU A 174 6.31 6.91 -14.30
N LEU A 175 6.78 6.40 -15.44
CA LEU A 175 7.21 7.23 -16.56
C LEU A 175 6.02 8.03 -17.09
N ASN A 176 6.08 9.35 -16.97
CA ASN A 176 4.95 10.23 -17.27
C ASN A 176 4.42 10.15 -18.71
N THR A 177 5.20 9.69 -19.69
CA THR A 177 4.80 9.59 -21.10
C THR A 177 4.17 8.26 -21.49
N THR A 178 4.47 7.18 -20.77
CA THR A 178 4.07 5.81 -21.17
C THR A 178 3.40 5.01 -20.06
N GLY A 179 3.55 5.43 -18.80
CA GLY A 179 3.17 4.64 -17.63
C GLY A 179 4.15 3.51 -17.31
N GLN A 180 5.29 3.40 -18.01
CA GLN A 180 6.30 2.39 -17.66
C GLN A 180 6.73 2.56 -16.20
N CYS A 181 6.51 1.50 -15.42
CA CYS A 181 6.99 1.36 -14.06
C CYS A 181 8.53 1.34 -14.03
N ALA A 182 9.13 1.94 -13.01
CA ALA A 182 10.57 2.03 -12.84
C ALA A 182 11.18 0.64 -12.65
N GLU A 183 10.50 -0.31 -12.00
CA GLU A 183 10.95 -1.69 -11.80
C GLU A 183 10.56 -2.66 -12.94
N ALA A 184 10.03 -2.17 -14.06
CA ALA A 184 9.54 -3.00 -15.18
C ALA A 184 10.59 -3.95 -15.78
N GLY A 185 11.87 -3.59 -15.70
CA GLY A 185 12.98 -4.44 -16.15
C GLY A 185 13.43 -5.51 -15.14
N ARG A 186 12.98 -5.43 -13.88
CA ARG A 186 13.32 -6.41 -12.83
C ARG A 186 12.42 -7.64 -12.92
N ASP A 187 11.14 -7.47 -12.61
CA ASP A 187 10.10 -8.48 -12.68
C ASP A 187 8.71 -7.83 -12.56
N GLN A 188 7.67 -8.61 -12.92
CA GLN A 188 6.29 -8.12 -12.91
C GLN A 188 5.66 -8.06 -11.51
N GLY A 189 6.35 -8.56 -10.47
CA GLY A 189 5.90 -8.42 -9.09
C GLY A 189 6.22 -7.05 -8.54
N HIS A 190 7.48 -6.62 -8.64
CA HIS A 190 7.87 -5.25 -8.27
C HIS A 190 7.16 -4.21 -9.14
N SER A 191 6.85 -4.58 -10.39
CA SER A 191 6.01 -3.73 -11.23
C SER A 191 4.57 -3.59 -10.71
N ALA A 192 4.01 -4.67 -10.15
CA ALA A 192 2.71 -4.61 -9.52
C ALA A 192 2.73 -3.77 -8.23
N ASP A 193 3.82 -3.86 -7.46
CA ASP A 193 3.99 -3.04 -6.25
C ASP A 193 3.95 -1.54 -6.57
N GLU A 194 4.72 -1.07 -7.57
CA GLU A 194 4.74 0.36 -7.91
C GLU A 194 3.38 0.86 -8.39
N VAL A 195 2.72 0.12 -9.30
CA VAL A 195 1.43 0.54 -9.85
C VAL A 195 0.32 0.42 -8.79
N GLY A 196 0.29 -0.69 -8.07
CA GLY A 196 -0.73 -0.99 -7.08
C GLY A 196 -0.64 -0.12 -5.84
N TRP A 197 0.55 0.22 -5.36
CA TRP A 197 0.69 1.14 -4.22
C TRP A 197 0.29 2.56 -4.57
N VAL A 198 0.58 3.04 -5.79
CA VAL A 198 0.07 4.35 -6.26
C VAL A 198 -1.46 4.32 -6.34
N GLU A 199 -2.04 3.22 -6.81
CA GLU A 199 -3.48 2.99 -6.86
C GLU A 199 -4.13 2.99 -5.46
N GLU A 200 -3.55 2.26 -4.49
CA GLU A 200 -4.02 2.26 -3.09
C GLU A 200 -3.91 3.65 -2.45
N ALA A 201 -2.78 4.35 -2.64
CA ALA A 201 -2.59 5.71 -2.16
C ALA A 201 -3.63 6.69 -2.75
N ALA A 202 -3.96 6.53 -4.04
CA ALA A 202 -5.01 7.33 -4.68
C ALA A 202 -6.38 7.10 -4.01
N GLN A 203 -6.73 5.86 -3.69
CA GLN A 203 -7.96 5.56 -2.97
C GLN A 203 -7.98 6.14 -1.54
N VAL A 204 -6.86 6.06 -0.82
CA VAL A 204 -6.74 6.63 0.54
C VAL A 204 -6.91 8.15 0.51
N ALA A 205 -6.27 8.83 -0.45
CA ALA A 205 -6.43 10.27 -0.64
C ALA A 205 -7.88 10.64 -1.03
N ALA A 206 -8.49 9.89 -1.94
CA ALA A 206 -9.86 10.12 -2.37
C ALA A 206 -10.89 9.94 -1.24
N ASN A 207 -10.64 9.00 -0.31
CA ASN A 207 -11.46 8.83 0.89
C ASN A 207 -11.44 10.08 1.80
N GLN A 208 -10.40 10.92 1.70
CA GLN A 208 -10.30 12.22 2.38
C GLN A 208 -10.76 13.40 1.50
N GLY A 209 -11.28 13.12 0.29
CA GLY A 209 -11.77 14.13 -0.65
C GLY A 209 -10.70 14.73 -1.57
N ASP A 210 -9.50 14.15 -1.62
CA ASP A 210 -8.42 14.61 -2.50
C ASP A 210 -8.25 13.64 -3.69
N LEU A 211 -8.51 14.14 -4.91
CA LEU A 211 -8.41 13.37 -6.14
C LEU A 211 -7.08 13.58 -6.88
N SER A 212 -6.13 14.33 -6.33
CA SER A 212 -4.90 14.75 -7.01
C SER A 212 -4.07 13.58 -7.55
N VAL A 213 -3.99 12.46 -6.84
CA VAL A 213 -3.25 11.27 -7.27
C VAL A 213 -3.93 10.60 -8.47
N PHE A 214 -5.26 10.51 -8.47
CA PHE A 214 -6.04 9.98 -9.60
C PHE A 214 -6.03 10.93 -10.80
N GLU A 215 -6.10 12.24 -10.57
CA GLU A 215 -6.24 13.24 -11.64
C GLU A 215 -4.89 13.74 -12.18
N PHE A 216 -3.77 13.27 -11.62
CA PHE A 216 -2.45 13.66 -12.09
C PHE A 216 -2.25 13.27 -13.55
N LEU A 217 -2.13 14.26 -14.43
CA LEU A 217 -2.04 14.03 -15.86
C LEU A 217 -0.64 13.60 -16.30
N GLY A 218 -0.58 12.55 -17.10
CA GLY A 218 0.61 12.17 -17.84
C GLY A 218 1.03 13.21 -18.90
N GLN A 219 2.19 12.95 -19.49
CA GLN A 219 2.77 13.73 -20.57
C GLN A 219 2.70 12.99 -21.92
N ASP A 220 1.86 11.95 -22.03
CA ASP A 220 1.48 11.38 -23.31
C ASP A 220 0.72 12.43 -24.17
N SER A 221 0.50 12.12 -25.45
CA SER A 221 -0.16 13.05 -26.36
C SER A 221 -1.61 13.39 -25.98
N SER A 222 -2.26 12.50 -25.23
CA SER A 222 -3.67 12.62 -24.86
C SER A 222 -3.91 13.19 -23.47
N LYS A 223 -2.84 13.48 -22.70
CA LYS A 223 -2.94 13.88 -21.28
C LYS A 223 -3.76 12.89 -20.46
N THR A 224 -3.53 11.61 -20.69
CA THR A 224 -4.14 10.52 -19.93
C THR A 224 -3.65 10.58 -18.49
N PRO A 225 -4.50 10.35 -17.47
CA PRO A 225 -4.04 10.24 -16.08
C PRO A 225 -2.86 9.25 -15.94
N LEU A 226 -1.83 9.63 -15.20
CA LEU A 226 -0.57 8.87 -15.12
C LEU A 226 -0.79 7.47 -14.55
N LEU A 227 -1.60 7.35 -13.50
CA LEU A 227 -1.92 6.03 -12.94
C LEU A 227 -2.71 5.18 -13.95
N LEU A 228 -3.61 5.76 -14.76
CA LEU A 228 -4.29 5.02 -15.83
C LEU A 228 -3.30 4.54 -16.92
N LEU A 229 -2.35 5.38 -17.32
CA LEU A 229 -1.28 4.98 -18.24
C LEU A 229 -0.50 3.79 -17.69
N ALA A 230 -0.16 3.82 -16.40
CA ALA A 230 0.61 2.77 -15.76
C ALA A 230 -0.17 1.45 -15.64
N LEU A 231 -1.45 1.51 -15.27
CA LEU A 231 -2.35 0.34 -15.24
C LEU A 231 -2.44 -0.29 -16.63
N GLU A 232 -2.74 0.50 -17.67
CA GLU A 232 -2.85 -0.02 -19.03
C GLU A 232 -1.52 -0.54 -19.57
N TYR A 233 -0.37 0.09 -19.26
CA TYR A 233 0.94 -0.42 -19.60
C TYR A 233 1.20 -1.79 -18.96
N TYR A 234 1.00 -1.88 -17.64
CA TYR A 234 1.23 -3.09 -16.86
C TYR A 234 0.35 -4.25 -17.33
N PHE A 235 -0.97 -4.03 -17.45
CA PHE A 235 -1.89 -5.08 -17.83
C PHE A 235 -1.79 -5.45 -19.31
N LYS A 236 -1.44 -4.51 -20.20
CA LYS A 236 -1.16 -4.85 -21.61
C LYS A 236 -0.05 -5.87 -21.72
N TYR A 237 1.04 -5.66 -20.99
CA TYR A 237 2.16 -6.60 -21.00
C TYR A 237 1.81 -7.93 -20.34
N ASN A 238 1.16 -7.89 -19.16
CA ASN A 238 0.82 -9.10 -18.39
C ASN A 238 -0.33 -9.93 -18.98
N THR A 239 -1.13 -9.36 -19.88
CA THR A 239 -2.12 -10.11 -20.69
C THR A 239 -1.51 -10.75 -21.95
N GLY A 240 -0.20 -10.61 -22.17
CA GLY A 240 0.54 -11.30 -23.24
C GLY A 240 0.92 -10.43 -24.44
N SER A 241 0.53 -9.15 -24.47
CA SER A 241 0.93 -8.22 -25.54
C SER A 241 2.35 -7.69 -25.33
N SER A 242 2.98 -7.16 -26.39
CA SER A 242 4.22 -6.39 -26.26
C SER A 242 3.94 -4.93 -25.87
N VAL A 243 4.92 -4.30 -25.23
CA VAL A 243 4.94 -2.88 -24.89
C VAL A 243 6.30 -2.29 -25.29
N SER A 244 6.35 -1.00 -25.57
CA SER A 244 7.62 -0.28 -25.73
C SER A 244 8.30 -0.16 -24.38
N PHE A 245 9.61 -0.39 -24.32
CA PHE A 245 10.39 -0.25 -23.10
C PHE A 245 11.45 0.83 -23.29
N ASP A 246 11.44 1.86 -22.44
CA ASP A 246 12.46 2.89 -22.37
C ASP A 246 13.59 2.40 -21.46
N THR A 247 14.76 2.14 -22.05
CA THR A 247 15.95 1.67 -21.35
C THR A 247 16.63 2.76 -20.51
N ASN A 248 16.19 4.02 -20.61
CA ASN A 248 16.69 5.11 -19.79
C ASN A 248 15.80 5.37 -18.57
N TRP A 249 14.71 4.62 -18.42
CA TRP A 249 13.82 4.69 -17.27
C TRP A 249 14.11 3.55 -16.29
N GLY A 250 14.27 3.90 -15.01
CA GLY A 250 14.56 2.97 -13.93
C GLY A 250 14.51 3.65 -12.55
N PRO A 251 14.72 2.89 -11.47
CA PRO A 251 14.59 3.37 -10.10
C PRO A 251 15.60 4.46 -9.78
N CYS A 252 15.15 5.39 -8.95
CA CYS A 252 15.88 6.59 -8.63
C CYS A 252 17.13 6.40 -7.76
N CYS A 253 17.18 5.37 -6.93
CA CYS A 253 18.15 5.31 -5.84
C CYS A 253 19.45 4.56 -6.11
N CYS A 254 19.42 3.61 -7.04
CA CYS A 254 20.57 2.76 -7.33
C CYS A 254 21.43 3.35 -8.44
N GLY A 255 21.08 4.55 -8.93
CA GLY A 255 21.89 5.38 -9.84
C GLY A 255 22.21 4.79 -11.22
N THR A 256 22.00 3.50 -11.48
CA THR A 256 22.52 2.82 -12.68
C THR A 256 21.85 1.48 -13.01
N ILE A 257 20.77 1.07 -12.33
CA ILE A 257 20.04 -0.13 -12.74
C ILE A 257 19.10 0.24 -13.90
N LEU A 258 19.69 0.27 -15.08
CA LEU A 258 18.96 0.35 -16.34
C LEU A 258 18.95 -1.05 -16.95
N TRP A 259 17.76 -1.61 -17.10
CA TRP A 259 17.60 -2.86 -17.82
C TRP A 259 17.56 -2.59 -19.32
N SER A 260 17.93 -3.59 -20.11
CA SER A 260 17.91 -3.50 -21.56
C SER A 260 16.54 -3.85 -22.17
N GLU A 261 15.66 -4.46 -21.40
CA GLU A 261 14.32 -4.89 -21.82
C GLU A 261 13.38 -5.04 -20.61
N ILE A 262 12.08 -5.09 -20.90
CA ILE A 262 11.05 -5.45 -19.92
C ILE A 262 11.20 -6.93 -19.51
N SER A 263 11.06 -7.23 -18.21
CA SER A 263 11.27 -8.58 -17.68
C SER A 263 10.07 -9.50 -17.96
N ASN A 264 10.33 -10.74 -18.39
CA ASN A 264 9.31 -11.80 -18.42
C ASN A 264 9.15 -12.52 -17.07
N SER A 265 9.98 -12.21 -16.07
CA SER A 265 9.86 -12.81 -14.74
C SER A 265 8.51 -12.45 -14.11
N SER A 266 7.81 -13.45 -13.59
CA SER A 266 6.45 -13.33 -13.03
C SER A 266 5.38 -12.77 -13.97
N ARG A 267 5.61 -12.77 -15.29
CA ARG A 267 4.65 -12.25 -16.26
C ARG A 267 3.34 -13.04 -16.24
N GLY A 268 2.23 -12.32 -16.10
CA GLY A 268 0.89 -12.91 -16.04
C GLY A 268 0.56 -13.57 -14.71
N SER A 269 1.43 -13.46 -13.69
CA SER A 269 1.11 -13.83 -12.31
C SER A 269 0.01 -12.94 -11.74
N GLN A 270 -0.88 -13.51 -10.94
CA GLN A 270 -1.98 -12.77 -10.33
C GLN A 270 -1.46 -11.89 -9.18
N TYR A 271 -1.66 -10.58 -9.30
CA TYR A 271 -1.43 -9.60 -8.24
C TYR A 271 -2.76 -8.89 -7.92
N PRO A 272 -3.00 -8.50 -6.65
CA PRO A 272 -4.27 -7.94 -6.20
C PRO A 272 -4.38 -6.43 -6.50
N ILE A 273 -4.20 -6.04 -7.76
CA ILE A 273 -4.21 -4.64 -8.22
C ILE A 273 -5.18 -4.45 -9.40
N GLY A 274 -5.55 -3.20 -9.68
CA GLY A 274 -6.35 -2.78 -10.83
C GLY A 274 -7.84 -2.54 -10.56
N GLU A 275 -8.40 -3.05 -9.46
CA GLU A 275 -9.83 -2.87 -9.13
C GLU A 275 -10.18 -1.41 -8.82
N ILE A 276 -9.33 -0.73 -8.04
CA ILE A 276 -9.54 0.66 -7.60
C ILE A 276 -9.49 1.59 -8.81
N GLY A 277 -8.44 1.48 -9.63
CA GLY A 277 -8.22 2.27 -10.82
C GLY A 277 -9.26 1.99 -11.90
N TYR A 278 -9.64 0.72 -12.11
CA TYR A 278 -10.71 0.39 -13.05
C TYR A 278 -12.06 0.96 -12.61
N ARG A 279 -12.39 0.88 -11.32
CA ARG A 279 -13.59 1.50 -10.77
C ARG A 279 -13.56 3.01 -11.00
N TYR A 280 -12.51 3.69 -10.55
CA TYR A 280 -12.41 5.14 -10.67
C TYR A 280 -12.43 5.60 -12.14
N TYR A 281 -11.48 5.14 -12.95
CA TYR A 281 -11.33 5.64 -14.32
C TYR A 281 -12.43 5.15 -15.26
N HIS A 282 -12.66 3.84 -15.33
CA HIS A 282 -13.58 3.29 -16.31
C HIS A 282 -15.04 3.36 -15.85
N THR A 283 -15.33 2.84 -14.66
CA THR A 283 -16.72 2.68 -14.20
C THR A 283 -17.35 4.03 -13.84
N GLU A 284 -16.62 4.87 -13.11
CA GLU A 284 -17.14 6.14 -12.58
C GLU A 284 -16.91 7.32 -13.53
N HIS A 285 -15.80 7.32 -14.29
CA HIS A 285 -15.40 8.47 -15.13
C HIS A 285 -15.34 8.19 -16.64
N GLY A 286 -15.66 6.97 -17.09
CA GLY A 286 -15.83 6.64 -18.51
C GLY A 286 -14.55 6.60 -19.34
N TYR A 287 -13.37 6.54 -18.72
CA TYR A 287 -12.11 6.34 -19.43
C TYR A 287 -12.06 4.95 -20.08
N SER A 288 -11.32 4.84 -21.19
CA SER A 288 -11.01 3.54 -21.79
C SER A 288 -9.90 2.86 -20.98
N ALA A 289 -10.14 1.63 -20.52
CA ALA A 289 -9.16 0.81 -19.80
C ALA A 289 -9.21 -0.67 -20.26
N PRO A 290 -9.04 -0.94 -21.57
CA PRO A 290 -9.29 -2.26 -22.15
C PRO A 290 -8.37 -3.36 -21.60
N TYR A 291 -7.12 -3.06 -21.30
CA TYR A 291 -6.20 -4.10 -20.79
C TYR A 291 -6.44 -4.37 -19.30
N THR A 292 -6.77 -3.34 -18.53
CA THR A 292 -7.21 -3.48 -17.15
C THR A 292 -8.51 -4.30 -17.08
N GLU A 293 -9.48 -3.99 -17.94
CA GLU A 293 -10.73 -4.76 -18.05
C GLU A 293 -10.46 -6.23 -18.39
N LEU A 294 -9.65 -6.49 -19.43
CA LEU A 294 -9.29 -7.84 -19.85
C LEU A 294 -8.61 -8.63 -18.73
N TRP A 295 -7.73 -7.98 -17.98
CA TRP A 295 -7.09 -8.59 -16.81
C TRP A 295 -8.11 -8.98 -15.75
N LEU A 296 -8.97 -8.04 -15.33
CA LEU A 296 -9.96 -8.26 -14.28
C LEU A 296 -10.99 -9.32 -14.69
N GLN A 297 -11.43 -9.36 -15.95
CA GLN A 297 -12.31 -10.42 -16.46
C GLN A 297 -11.67 -11.82 -16.37
N LYS A 298 -10.35 -11.92 -16.54
CA LYS A 298 -9.61 -13.19 -16.52
C LYS A 298 -9.23 -13.62 -15.10
N MET A 299 -8.87 -12.67 -14.25
CA MET A 299 -8.18 -12.96 -12.99
C MET A 299 -9.07 -12.83 -11.75
N ARG A 300 -10.28 -12.26 -11.84
CA ARG A 300 -11.19 -12.21 -10.69
C ARG A 300 -11.63 -13.63 -10.24
N PRO A 301 -11.88 -13.86 -8.94
CA PRO A 301 -11.65 -12.91 -7.85
C PRO A 301 -10.15 -12.73 -7.56
N LEU A 302 -9.76 -11.48 -7.34
CA LEU A 302 -8.43 -11.14 -6.89
C LEU A 302 -8.38 -11.25 -5.37
N GLU A 303 -7.39 -11.98 -4.87
CA GLU A 303 -7.13 -12.15 -3.44
C GLU A 303 -5.62 -12.06 -3.16
N THR A 304 -5.27 -11.68 -1.94
CA THR A 304 -3.90 -11.84 -1.46
C THR A 304 -3.74 -13.25 -0.92
N SER A 305 -3.02 -14.11 -1.64
CA SER A 305 -2.48 -15.34 -1.05
C SER A 305 -1.53 -14.99 0.11
N SER A 306 -1.18 -15.97 0.95
CA SER A 306 -0.24 -15.78 2.08
C SER A 306 1.13 -15.18 1.70
N ASN A 307 1.44 -15.18 0.40
CA ASN A 307 2.71 -14.75 -0.18
C ASN A 307 2.70 -13.30 -0.71
N TYR A 308 1.53 -12.65 -0.82
CA TYR A 308 1.42 -11.24 -1.22
C TYR A 308 1.01 -10.40 -0.02
N ARG A 309 1.98 -10.13 0.85
CA ARG A 309 1.77 -9.41 2.13
C ARG A 309 1.78 -7.89 1.96
N ASP A 310 1.98 -7.44 0.73
CA ASP A 310 2.36 -6.08 0.37
C ASP A 310 1.16 -5.18 0.05
N PHE A 311 -0.05 -5.75 -0.02
CA PHE A 311 -1.30 -5.06 -0.37
C PHE A 311 -2.35 -5.23 0.73
N MET A 312 -3.38 -4.39 0.71
CA MET A 312 -4.54 -4.47 1.63
C MET A 312 -5.39 -5.74 1.40
N GLY A 313 -5.30 -6.32 0.21
CA GLY A 313 -5.89 -7.62 -0.12
C GLY A 313 -7.39 -7.62 -0.37
N TYR A 314 -7.86 -8.72 -0.99
CA TYR A 314 -9.25 -8.92 -1.44
C TYR A 314 -9.85 -7.76 -2.26
N PRO A 315 -9.14 -7.20 -3.24
CA PRO A 315 -9.60 -5.98 -3.94
C PRO A 315 -10.89 -6.18 -4.73
N THR A 316 -11.20 -7.40 -5.18
CA THR A 316 -12.49 -7.70 -5.80
C THR A 316 -13.65 -7.59 -4.81
N LEU A 317 -13.42 -7.89 -3.53
CA LEU A 317 -14.45 -7.76 -2.49
C LEU A 317 -14.69 -6.30 -2.12
N THR A 318 -13.64 -5.48 -2.09
CA THR A 318 -13.68 -4.11 -1.56
C THR A 318 -13.91 -3.05 -2.62
N TRP A 319 -13.51 -3.27 -3.88
CA TRP A 319 -13.52 -2.24 -4.92
C TRP A 319 -14.17 -2.64 -6.25
N ALA A 320 -14.47 -3.91 -6.51
CA ALA A 320 -15.16 -4.25 -7.75
C ALA A 320 -16.55 -3.59 -7.81
N ALA A 321 -16.92 -3.10 -8.99
CA ALA A 321 -18.26 -2.53 -9.21
C ALA A 321 -19.35 -3.56 -8.86
N GLY A 322 -20.25 -3.21 -7.94
CA GLY A 322 -21.30 -4.10 -7.43
C GLY A 322 -20.89 -5.00 -6.26
N ALA A 323 -19.69 -4.85 -5.70
CA ALA A 323 -19.30 -5.44 -4.43
C ALA A 323 -19.54 -4.45 -3.29
N VAL A 324 -20.47 -4.86 -2.40
CA VAL A 324 -21.05 -4.15 -1.23
C VAL A 324 -22.09 -3.08 -1.56
#